data_AF-A0A7R9GZE0-F1
#
_entry.id   AF-A0A7R9GZE0-F1
#
_cell.length_a   1.000
_cell.length_b   1.000
_cell.length_c   1.000
_cell.angle_alpha   90.00
_cell.angle_beta   90.00
_cell.angle_gamma   90.00
#
_symmetry.space_group_name_H-M   'P 1'
#
loop_
_entity.id
_entity.type
_entity.pdbx_description
1 polymer ?
#
loop_
_entity_poly.entity_id
_entity_poly.type
_entity_poly.pdbx_seq_one_letter_code
_entity_poly.pdbx_strand_id
1 'polypeptide(L)'
;MQLSRLSSDREFWYENARLELARRLDRPGTPPRHDRAKNVVVFVGDGLGLATLTAARILKGQKEGKTGEEGWLAWDLFPAVALAKVRLINYTGGHVA
;
A
#
# COMPACT_ATOMS: atom_id res chain seq x y z
N MET A 1 2.46 22.79 -11.20
CA MET A 1 1.84 22.77 -12.55
C MET A 1 2.62 21.97 -13.61
N GLN A 2 3.85 21.48 -13.35
CA GLN A 2 4.64 20.68 -14.31
C GLN A 2 4.42 19.16 -14.25
N LEU A 3 4.01 18.59 -13.11
CA LEU A 3 3.87 17.13 -12.94
C LEU A 3 2.70 16.52 -13.73
N SER A 4 1.63 17.28 -13.97
CA SER A 4 0.44 16.79 -14.69
C SER A 4 0.66 16.53 -16.18
N ARG A 5 1.68 17.15 -16.79
CA ARG A 5 2.04 16.87 -18.19
C ARG A 5 2.87 15.58 -18.28
N LEU A 6 3.81 15.39 -17.36
CA LEU A 6 4.66 14.19 -17.32
C LEU A 6 3.88 12.91 -17.06
N SER A 7 2.82 12.94 -16.25
CA SER A 7 1.97 11.75 -16.00
C SER A 7 1.09 11.35 -17.18
N SER A 8 0.96 12.21 -18.20
CA SER A 8 0.27 11.87 -19.46
C SER A 8 1.21 11.23 -20.49
N ASP A 9 2.52 11.32 -20.26
CA ASP A 9 3.53 10.81 -21.17
C ASP A 9 3.74 9.31 -20.98
N ARG A 10 3.75 8.57 -22.09
CA ARG A 10 3.95 7.11 -22.10
C ARG A 10 5.28 6.71 -21.44
N GLU A 11 6.37 7.40 -21.78
CA GLU A 11 7.73 7.12 -21.30
C GLU A 11 7.83 7.17 -19.78
N PHE A 12 7.11 8.10 -19.14
CA PHE A 12 7.06 8.22 -17.68
C PHE A 12 6.56 6.93 -17.02
N TRP A 13 5.49 6.34 -17.55
CA TRP A 13 4.94 5.09 -17.01
C TRP A 13 5.84 3.89 -17.26
N TYR A 14 6.49 3.81 -18.43
CA TYR A 14 7.44 2.73 -18.72
C TYR A 14 8.66 2.77 -17.80
N GLU A 15 9.27 3.94 -17.60
CA GLU A 15 10.41 4.06 -16.70
C GLU A 15 10.02 3.75 -15.25
N ASN A 16 8.88 4.23 -14.77
CA ASN A 16 8.40 3.89 -13.42
C ASN A 16 8.21 2.38 -13.23
N ALA A 17 7.60 1.70 -14.22
CA ALA A 17 7.42 0.25 -14.18
C ALA A 17 8.76 -0.49 -14.21
N ARG A 18 9.71 -0.05 -15.05
CA ARG A 18 11.06 -0.63 -15.17
C ARG A 18 11.83 -0.51 -13.86
N LEU A 19 11.77 0.66 -13.22
CA LEU A 19 12.40 0.91 -11.92
C LEU A 19 11.79 0.07 -10.81
N GLU A 20 10.47 -0.05 -10.75
CA GLU A 20 9.79 -0.88 -9.76
C GLU A 20 10.11 -2.37 -9.95
N LEU A 21 10.16 -2.85 -11.20
CA LEU A 21 10.56 -4.22 -11.49
C LEU A 21 12.00 -4.49 -11.06
N ALA A 22 12.94 -3.60 -11.40
CA ALA A 22 14.33 -3.72 -10.97
C ALA A 22 14.45 -3.75 -9.44
N ARG A 23 13.72 -2.87 -8.74
CA ARG A 23 13.66 -2.84 -7.27
C ARG A 23 13.14 -4.14 -6.66
N ARG A 24 12.17 -4.80 -7.31
CA ARG A 24 11.62 -6.09 -6.84
C ARG A 24 12.55 -7.26 -7.11
N LEU A 25 13.28 -7.25 -8.23
CA LEU A 25 14.25 -8.29 -8.57
C LEU A 25 15.50 -8.21 -7.70
N ASP A 26 15.92 -7.00 -7.33
CA ASP A 26 17.08 -6.76 -6.46
C ASP A 26 16.79 -7.07 -4.99
N ARG A 27 15.51 -7.01 -4.57
CA ARG A 27 15.12 -7.52 -3.25
C ARG A 27 15.27 -9.05 -3.27
N PRO A 28 16.13 -9.64 -2.41
CA PRO A 28 16.11 -11.09 -2.23
C PRO A 28 14.68 -11.48 -1.84
N GLY A 29 14.08 -12.39 -2.61
CA GLY A 29 12.64 -12.76 -2.58
C GLY A 29 12.16 -13.39 -1.27
N THR A 30 12.90 -13.22 -0.19
CA THR A 30 12.63 -13.61 1.18
C THR A 30 13.64 -12.81 2.01
N PRO A 31 13.29 -12.19 3.16
CA PRO A 31 14.33 -11.75 4.08
C PRO A 31 15.31 -12.92 4.28
N PRO A 32 16.63 -12.68 4.37
CA PRO A 32 17.59 -13.74 4.62
C PRO A 32 17.03 -14.63 5.73
N ARG A 33 16.99 -15.95 5.50
CA ARG A 33 16.40 -16.96 6.40
C ARG A 33 17.06 -16.85 7.77
N HIS A 34 16.62 -15.90 8.57
CA HIS A 34 16.57 -16.03 10.00
C HIS A 34 15.34 -16.92 10.21
N ASP A 35 15.63 -18.20 10.27
CA ASP A 35 14.81 -19.34 10.62
C ASP A 35 13.81 -19.08 11.75
N ARG A 36 14.01 -18.03 12.56
CA ARG A 36 12.99 -17.49 13.47
C ARG A 36 13.16 -16.00 13.75
N ALA A 37 12.06 -15.24 13.68
CA ALA A 37 12.01 -13.87 14.19
C ALA A 37 12.17 -13.84 15.72
N LYS A 38 13.01 -12.95 16.25
CA LYS A 38 13.18 -12.75 17.70
C LYS A 38 12.08 -11.89 18.31
N ASN A 39 11.57 -10.93 17.55
CA ASN A 39 10.58 -9.95 17.99
C ASN A 39 9.47 -9.84 16.95
N VAL A 40 8.25 -9.55 17.41
CA VAL A 40 7.09 -9.30 16.55
C VAL A 40 6.46 -7.99 16.98
N VAL A 41 6.23 -7.09 16.01
CA VAL A 41 5.49 -5.84 16.20
C VAL A 41 4.28 -5.89 15.29
N VAL A 42 3.09 -5.70 15.86
CA VAL A 42 1.82 -5.69 15.11
C VAL A 42 1.20 -4.31 15.22
N PHE A 43 0.93 -3.70 14.08
CA PHE A 43 0.17 -2.46 13.99
C PHE A 43 -1.28 -2.81 13.62
N VAL A 44 -2.23 -2.43 14.45
CA VAL A 44 -3.66 -2.62 14.21
C VAL A 44 -4.32 -1.26 14.05
N GLY A 45 -4.81 -0.98 12.84
CA GLY A 45 -5.66 0.18 12.57
C GLY A 45 -7.11 -0.23 12.60
N ASP A 46 -7.85 0.19 13.63
CA ASP A 46 -9.30 0.00 13.68
C ASP A 46 -9.96 0.80 12.55
N GLY A 47 -10.86 0.17 11.79
CA GLY A 47 -11.51 0.77 10.61
C GLY A 47 -10.58 1.08 9.42
N LEU A 48 -9.32 0.62 9.42
CA LEU A 48 -8.34 0.90 8.36
C LEU A 48 -8.48 -0.05 7.16
N GLY A 49 -9.65 0.00 6.50
CA GLY A 49 -9.90 -0.72 5.24
C GLY A 49 -9.17 -0.11 4.03
N LEU A 50 -9.32 -0.73 2.85
CA LEU A 50 -8.69 -0.26 1.60
C LEU A 50 -9.06 1.19 1.24
N ALA A 51 -10.34 1.56 1.38
CA ALA A 51 -10.79 2.93 1.10
C ALA A 51 -10.14 3.94 2.06
N THR A 52 -10.08 3.61 3.35
CA THR A 52 -9.44 4.44 4.38
C THR A 52 -7.94 4.60 4.11
N LEU A 53 -7.25 3.53 3.68
CA LEU A 53 -5.84 3.58 3.29
C LEU A 53 -5.62 4.52 2.10
N THR A 54 -6.43 4.41 1.05
CA THR A 54 -6.33 5.29 -0.13
C THR A 54 -6.62 6.74 0.22
N ALA A 55 -7.67 7.01 1.01
CA ALA A 55 -7.97 8.37 1.47
C ALA A 55 -6.82 8.95 2.32
N ALA A 56 -6.20 8.14 3.18
CA ALA A 56 -5.05 8.56 3.98
C ALA A 56 -3.82 8.86 3.11
N ARG A 57 -3.55 8.10 2.05
CA ARG A 57 -2.48 8.38 1.08
C ARG A 57 -2.69 9.74 0.40
N ILE A 58 -3.90 9.96 -0.12
CA ILE A 58 -4.28 11.21 -0.80
C ILE A 58 -4.14 12.40 0.15
N LEU A 59 -4.72 12.29 1.35
CA LEU A 59 -4.65 13.34 2.36
C LEU A 59 -3.21 13.65 2.76
N LYS A 60 -2.35 12.63 2.91
CA LYS A 60 -0.93 12.82 3.20
C LYS A 60 -0.23 13.58 2.06
N GLY A 61 -0.42 13.16 0.81
CA GLY A 61 0.18 13.83 -0.35
C GLY A 61 -0.26 15.31 -0.47
N GLN A 62 -1.54 15.58 -0.21
CA GLN A 62 -2.07 16.96 -0.19
C GLN A 62 -1.48 17.80 0.95
N LYS A 63 -1.30 17.23 2.15
CA LYS A 63 -0.62 17.89 3.28
C LYS A 63 0.85 18.21 3.00
N GLU A 64 1.48 17.46 2.10
CA GLU A 64 2.83 17.73 1.59
C GLU A 64 2.85 18.76 0.43
N GLY A 65 1.71 19.36 0.09
CA GLY A 65 1.58 20.33 -1.02
C GLY A 65 1.59 19.69 -2.41
N LYS A 66 1.38 18.38 -2.51
CA LYS A 66 1.31 17.62 -3.77
C LYS A 66 -0.14 17.38 -4.19
N THR A 67 -0.35 16.64 -5.28
CA THR A 67 -1.71 16.41 -5.83
C THR A 67 -2.54 15.45 -4.95
N GLY A 68 -1.88 14.52 -4.27
CA GLY A 68 -2.44 13.56 -3.33
C GLY A 68 -2.15 12.12 -3.74
N GLU A 69 -2.49 11.74 -4.97
CA GLU A 69 -2.46 10.35 -5.45
C GLU A 69 -1.06 9.74 -5.53
N GLU A 70 -0.02 10.57 -5.62
CA GLU A 70 1.39 10.19 -5.56
C GLU A 70 1.90 9.97 -4.12
N GLY A 71 1.04 10.15 -3.11
CA GLY A 71 1.37 9.97 -1.70
C GLY A 71 1.55 8.50 -1.30
N TRP A 72 2.56 8.24 -0.47
CA TRP A 72 2.86 6.90 0.08
C TRP A 72 2.78 6.91 1.60
N LEU A 73 2.21 5.88 2.19
CA LEU A 73 2.25 5.58 3.63
C LEU A 73 3.45 4.70 3.97
N ALA A 74 3.83 4.63 5.25
CA ALA A 74 4.99 3.85 5.68
C ALA A 74 4.85 2.35 5.35
N TRP A 75 3.66 1.79 5.51
CA TRP A 75 3.35 0.39 5.18
C TRP A 75 3.27 0.10 3.68
N ASP A 76 3.23 1.10 2.80
CA ASP A 76 3.28 0.87 1.35
C ASP A 76 4.66 0.41 0.88
N LEU A 77 5.68 0.63 1.72
CA LEU A 77 7.05 0.20 1.49
C LEU A 77 7.32 -1.24 1.99
N PHE A 78 6.35 -1.85 2.69
CA PHE A 78 6.47 -3.20 3.18
C PHE A 78 6.62 -4.19 2.01
N PRO A 79 7.47 -5.22 2.16
CA PRO A 79 7.83 -6.09 1.04
C PRO A 79 6.72 -7.06 0.63
N ALA A 80 5.71 -7.27 1.48
CA ALA A 80 4.64 -8.23 1.25
C ALA A 80 3.29 -7.63 1.64
N VAL A 81 2.24 -8.04 0.92
CA VAL A 81 0.85 -7.67 1.15
C VAL A 81 -0.03 -8.91 1.04
N ALA A 82 -1.09 -8.97 1.84
CA ALA A 82 -2.09 -10.02 1.80
C ALA A 82 -3.47 -9.42 2.08
N LEU A 83 -4.53 -10.11 1.64
CA LEU A 83 -5.91 -9.78 1.98
C LEU A 83 -6.39 -10.69 3.12
N ALA A 84 -7.04 -10.09 4.11
CA ALA A 84 -7.64 -10.81 5.22
C ALA A 84 -9.17 -10.84 5.10
N LYS A 85 -9.76 -12.01 5.32
CA LYS A 85 -11.21 -12.17 5.44
C LYS A 85 -11.63 -11.92 6.88
N VAL A 86 -12.38 -10.85 7.13
CA VAL A 86 -12.69 -10.35 8.49
C VAL A 86 -14.07 -10.75 9.03
N ARG A 87 -14.73 -11.74 8.42
CA ARG A 87 -16.11 -12.12 8.81
C ARG A 87 -16.10 -12.91 10.12
N LEU A 88 -16.92 -12.49 11.09
CA LEU A 88 -17.16 -13.25 12.32
C LEU A 88 -18.03 -14.48 12.04
N ILE A 89 -17.77 -15.57 12.77
CA ILE A 89 -18.45 -16.87 12.57
C ILE A 89 -19.96 -16.76 12.80
N ASN A 90 -20.38 -16.03 13.84
CA ASN A 90 -21.78 -15.91 14.25
C ASN A 90 -22.44 -14.60 13.82
N TYR A 91 -21.86 -13.90 12.84
CA TYR A 91 -22.53 -12.72 12.30
C TYR A 91 -23.69 -13.14 11.40
N THR A 92 -24.87 -13.32 12.00
CA THR A 92 -26.14 -13.44 11.28
C THR A 92 -26.49 -12.05 10.77
N GLY A 93 -26.04 -11.72 9.57
CA GLY A 93 -26.39 -10.47 8.91
C GLY A 93 -27.91 -10.32 8.89
N GLY A 94 -28.41 -9.29 9.57
CA GLY A 94 -29.84 -8.98 9.66
C GLY A 94 -30.47 -8.99 8.28
N HIS A 95 -31.19 -10.06 8.00
CA HIS A 95 -32.28 -10.11 7.04
C HIS A 95 -33.54 -10.24 7.88
N VAL A 96 -34.04 -9.10 8.34
CA VAL A 96 -35.47 -8.91 8.54
C VAL A 96 -35.84 -7.83 7.54
N ALA A 97 -36.60 -8.26 6.53
CA ALA A 97 -37.35 -7.37 5.65
C ALA A 97 -38.39 -6.60 6.46
#